data_AF-A0A944AED9-F1
#
_entry.id   AF-A0A944AED9-F1
#
_cell.length_a   1.000
_cell.length_b   1.000
_cell.length_c   1.000
_cell.angle_alpha   90.00
_cell.angle_beta   90.00
_cell.angle_gamma   90.00
#
_symmetry.space_group_name_H-M   'P 1'
#
loop_
_entity.id
_entity.type
_entity.pdbx_description
1 polymer ?
#
loop_
_entity_poly.entity_id
_entity_poly.type
_entity_poly.pdbx_seq_one_letter_code
_entity_poly.pdbx_strand_id
1 'polypeptide(L)'
;MHTNKIATLALAAMMLAGCYNPNITDSPEVEDLKKELAELRKSDSELRSKYIAQNEELSSILNELASITSKTSDLRLNVEMGAARLTQAEQISKSISNIKGRITALEKAADAIGVKNKEFQTMIDGLNNVLEEQRQQIDILKVEIETKNRTITSQKDTIAMQDMTIKKQMLELEKTVAHQAKLLYEAGKELETMGDQVPEVSWKKNKEKVEEMRQNLYRKALEYYKQSYAEGYYEAKDRISALIAKIQAN
;
A
#
# COMPACT_ATOMS: atom_id res chain seq x y z
N MET A 1 54.47 27.43 102.12
CA MET A 1 54.55 28.05 103.47
C MET A 1 53.57 27.47 104.50
N HIS A 2 52.76 26.44 104.19
CA HIS A 2 51.85 25.80 105.16
C HIS A 2 52.38 24.51 105.79
N THR A 3 53.34 23.83 105.17
CA THR A 3 53.97 22.61 105.71
C THR A 3 54.82 22.88 106.95
N ASN A 4 55.54 24.00 106.99
CA ASN A 4 56.39 24.37 108.13
C ASN A 4 55.58 24.71 109.39
N LYS A 5 54.36 25.24 109.25
CA LYS A 5 53.51 25.60 110.40
C LYS A 5 52.83 24.39 111.05
N ILE A 6 52.49 23.37 110.26
CA ILE A 6 51.90 22.12 110.77
C ILE A 6 52.96 21.28 111.49
N ALA A 7 54.19 21.25 110.98
CA ALA A 7 55.31 20.54 111.61
C ALA A 7 55.68 21.13 113.00
N THR A 8 55.65 22.45 113.15
CA THR A 8 55.89 23.11 114.44
C THR A 8 54.78 22.85 115.46
N LEU A 9 53.53 22.71 115.01
CA LEU A 9 52.38 22.38 115.87
C LEU A 9 52.42 20.91 116.35
N ALA A 10 52.86 19.98 115.50
CA ALA A 10 53.02 18.58 115.88
C ALA A 10 54.16 18.37 116.90
N LEU A 11 55.26 19.13 116.80
CA LEU A 11 56.38 19.05 117.74
C LEU A 11 56.04 19.63 119.12
N ALA A 12 55.23 20.68 119.18
CA ALA A 12 54.72 21.25 120.43
C ALA A 12 53.75 20.30 121.15
N ALA A 13 52.92 19.55 120.41
CA ALA A 13 52.02 18.55 120.97
C ALA A 13 52.77 17.33 121.55
N MET A 14 53.92 16.94 120.98
CA MET A 14 54.72 15.82 121.50
C MET A 14 55.54 16.17 122.75
N MET A 15 56.02 17.41 122.92
CA MET A 15 56.70 17.81 124.16
C MET A 15 55.77 17.96 125.37
N LEU A 16 54.47 18.20 125.14
CA LEU A 16 53.47 18.28 126.21
C LEU A 16 52.99 16.91 126.73
N ALA A 17 53.37 15.80 126.08
CA ALA A 17 53.01 14.45 126.51
C ALA A 17 53.89 13.86 127.64
N GLY A 18 54.97 14.55 128.03
CA GLY A 18 55.95 14.09 129.04
C GLY A 18 55.76 14.62 130.47
N CYS A 19 54.79 15.50 130.71
CA CYS A 19 54.47 16.04 132.04
C CYS A 19 52.94 16.05 132.21
N TYR A 20 52.41 15.03 132.87
CA TYR A 20 50.98 14.91 133.17
C TYR A 20 50.58 15.99 134.19
N ASN A 21 49.96 17.07 133.70
CA ASN A 21 49.33 18.09 134.52
C ASN A 21 47.93 18.40 133.93
N PRO A 22 46.82 18.05 134.60
CA PRO A 22 45.49 18.04 134.00
C PRO A 22 44.79 19.42 133.95
N ASN A 23 45.54 20.53 133.88
CA ASN A 23 44.94 21.87 133.98
C ASN A 23 45.59 22.96 133.11
N ILE A 24 46.13 22.59 131.94
CA ILE A 24 46.60 23.56 130.92
C ILE A 24 45.78 23.40 129.64
N THR A 25 44.45 23.41 129.80
CA THR A 25 43.48 23.46 128.69
C THR A 25 42.92 24.85 128.42
N ASP A 26 43.25 25.84 129.27
CA ASP A 26 42.67 27.20 129.31
C ASP A 26 43.73 28.32 129.21
N SER A 27 44.54 28.33 128.15
CA SER A 27 45.35 29.50 127.77
C SER A 27 44.62 30.29 126.66
N PRO A 28 44.53 31.63 126.73
CA PRO A 28 43.83 32.45 125.74
C PRO A 28 44.36 32.27 124.30
N GLU A 29 45.65 31.97 124.12
CA GLU A 29 46.24 31.67 122.80
C GLU A 29 45.72 30.33 122.21
N VAL A 30 45.41 29.35 123.07
CA VAL A 30 44.83 28.05 122.65
C VAL A 30 43.36 28.21 122.28
N GLU A 31 42.66 29.17 122.91
CA GLU A 31 41.26 29.48 122.62
C GLU A 31 41.09 30.23 121.28
N ASP A 32 41.97 31.19 120.99
CA ASP A 32 41.96 31.90 119.70
C ASP A 32 42.35 30.99 118.53
N LEU A 33 43.33 30.10 118.72
CA LEU A 33 43.66 29.07 117.72
C LEU A 33 42.51 28.06 117.51
N LYS A 34 41.72 27.74 118.54
CA LYS A 34 40.51 26.92 118.39
C LYS A 34 39.44 27.63 117.57
N LYS A 35 39.27 28.95 117.75
CA LYS A 35 38.33 29.77 116.96
C LYS A 35 38.77 29.87 115.50
N GLU A 36 40.04 30.17 115.23
CA GLU A 36 40.58 30.21 113.87
C GLU A 36 40.43 28.85 113.17
N LEU A 37 40.71 27.74 113.88
CA LEU A 37 40.52 26.39 113.35
C LEU A 37 39.04 26.04 113.09
N ALA A 38 38.11 26.58 113.89
CA ALA A 38 36.67 26.43 113.67
C ALA A 38 36.20 27.23 112.45
N GLU A 39 36.67 28.47 112.27
CA GLU A 39 36.38 29.30 111.10
C GLU A 39 36.97 28.71 109.81
N LEU A 40 38.21 28.23 109.85
CA LEU A 40 38.85 27.57 108.71
C LEU A 40 38.10 26.29 108.30
N ARG A 41 37.63 25.50 109.28
CA ARG A 41 36.78 24.31 109.02
C ARG A 41 35.44 24.67 108.40
N LYS A 42 34.83 25.77 108.86
CA LYS A 42 33.58 26.28 108.29
C LYS A 42 33.81 26.71 106.83
N SER A 43 34.87 27.45 106.57
CA SER A 43 35.26 27.88 105.21
C SER A 43 35.58 26.68 104.29
N ASP A 44 36.31 25.66 104.78
CA ASP A 44 36.57 24.43 104.00
C ASP A 44 35.28 23.67 103.69
N SER A 45 34.35 23.59 104.65
CA SER A 45 33.04 22.97 104.45
C SER A 45 32.19 23.71 103.42
N GLU A 46 32.16 25.04 103.47
CA GLU A 46 31.45 25.89 102.50
C GLU A 46 32.07 25.76 101.10
N LEU A 47 33.41 25.72 101.01
CA LEU A 47 34.13 25.53 99.74
C LEU A 47 33.86 24.15 99.14
N ARG A 48 33.87 23.09 99.96
CA ARG A 48 33.50 21.73 99.53
C ARG A 48 32.07 21.66 99.03
N SER A 49 31.13 22.28 99.75
CA SER A 49 29.73 22.34 99.33
C SER A 49 29.58 23.06 97.99
N LYS A 50 30.28 24.18 97.80
CA LYS A 50 30.30 24.90 96.51
C LYS A 50 30.91 24.07 95.38
N TYR A 51 31.99 23.35 95.65
CA TYR A 51 32.62 22.46 94.68
C TYR A 51 31.70 21.31 94.26
N ILE A 52 30.99 20.69 95.22
CA ILE A 52 30.01 19.64 94.94
C ILE A 52 28.89 20.18 94.06
N ALA A 53 28.31 21.33 94.41
CA ALA A 53 27.24 21.96 93.62
C ALA A 53 27.71 22.32 92.20
N GLN A 54 28.93 22.86 92.05
CA GLN A 54 29.53 23.13 90.74
C GLN A 54 29.76 21.86 89.92
N ASN A 55 30.15 20.76 90.56
CA ASN A 55 30.36 19.48 89.89
C ASN A 55 29.04 18.83 89.45
N GLU A 56 27.97 19.00 90.23
CA GLU A 56 26.60 18.62 89.86
C GLU A 56 26.11 19.45 88.66
N GLU A 57 26.33 20.77 88.68
CA GLU A 57 26.01 21.66 87.56
C GLU A 57 26.80 21.30 86.29
N LEU A 58 28.10 21.05 86.43
CA LEU A 58 28.96 20.58 85.34
C LEU A 58 28.44 19.27 84.75
N SER A 59 28.01 18.33 85.60
CA SER A 59 27.44 17.05 85.17
C SER A 59 26.13 17.25 84.41
N SER A 60 25.27 18.18 84.85
CA SER A 60 24.04 18.55 84.15
C SER A 60 24.34 19.14 82.77
N ILE A 61 25.29 20.08 82.69
CA ILE A 61 25.71 20.71 81.44
C ILE A 61 26.29 19.67 80.47
N LEU A 62 27.10 18.73 80.96
CA LEU A 62 27.65 17.65 80.13
C LEU A 62 26.55 16.74 79.56
N ASN A 63 25.51 16.43 80.35
CA ASN A 63 24.37 15.66 79.88
C ASN A 63 23.54 16.41 78.83
N GLU A 64 23.31 17.71 79.03
CA GLU A 64 22.64 18.56 78.04
C GLU A 64 23.47 18.67 76.75
N LEU A 65 24.78 18.85 76.85
CA LEU A 65 25.68 18.89 75.71
C LEU A 65 25.67 17.58 74.92
N ALA A 66 25.66 16.43 75.61
CA ALA A 66 25.50 15.13 74.96
C ALA A 66 24.14 15.02 74.23
N SER A 67 23.06 15.49 74.85
CA SER A 67 21.73 15.52 74.22
C SER A 67 21.68 16.44 72.98
N ILE A 68 22.27 17.63 73.07
CA ILE A 68 22.36 18.59 71.95
C ILE A 68 23.19 18.00 70.82
N THR A 69 24.30 17.33 71.13
CA THR A 69 25.15 16.67 70.13
C THR A 69 24.37 15.60 69.37
N SER A 70 23.61 14.77 70.09
CA SER A 70 22.75 13.75 69.49
C SER A 70 21.69 14.37 68.56
N LYS A 71 20.93 15.37 69.06
CA LYS A 71 19.91 16.08 68.27
C LYS A 71 20.50 16.76 67.04
N THR A 72 21.71 17.30 67.14
CA THR A 72 22.41 17.95 66.01
C THR A 72 22.78 16.92 64.94
N SER A 73 23.23 15.73 65.34
CA SER A 73 23.51 14.61 64.42
C SER A 73 22.23 14.17 63.69
N ASP A 74 21.13 14.01 64.42
CA ASP A 74 19.83 13.64 63.83
C ASP A 74 19.33 14.71 62.85
N LEU A 75 19.46 15.99 63.20
CA LEU A 75 19.06 17.09 62.33
C LEU A 75 19.87 17.09 61.04
N ARG A 76 21.18 16.87 61.12
CA ARG A 76 22.07 16.78 59.96
C ARG A 76 21.65 15.66 59.01
N LEU A 77 21.40 14.45 59.53
CA LEU A 77 20.93 13.33 58.72
C LEU A 77 19.60 13.65 58.02
N ASN A 78 18.66 14.28 58.73
CA ASN A 78 17.39 14.69 58.14
C ASN A 78 17.55 15.72 57.01
N VAL A 79 18.48 16.67 57.14
CA VAL A 79 18.79 17.64 56.07
C VAL A 79 19.40 16.96 54.85
N GLU A 80 20.36 16.05 55.05
CA GLU A 80 20.98 15.28 53.96
C GLU A 80 19.96 14.41 53.22
N MET A 81 19.08 13.72 53.95
CA MET A 81 17.98 12.95 53.36
C MET A 81 16.96 13.84 52.64
N GLY A 82 16.65 15.02 53.19
CA GLY A 82 15.76 16.00 52.57
C GLY A 82 16.31 16.51 51.23
N ALA A 83 17.61 16.86 51.18
CA ALA A 83 18.29 17.25 49.96
C ALA A 83 18.30 16.13 48.92
N ALA A 84 18.58 14.88 49.33
CA ALA A 84 18.52 13.72 48.42
C ALA A 84 17.12 13.52 47.82
N ARG A 85 16.06 13.66 48.62
CA ARG A 85 14.66 13.59 48.14
C ARG A 85 14.33 14.68 47.13
N LEU A 86 14.80 15.92 47.34
CA LEU A 86 14.63 17.02 46.38
C LEU A 86 15.27 16.68 45.03
N THR A 87 16.50 16.15 45.02
CA THR A 87 17.17 15.75 43.77
C THR A 87 16.44 14.62 43.03
N GLN A 88 15.86 13.66 43.76
CA GLN A 88 15.03 12.60 43.15
C GLN A 88 13.75 13.20 42.54
N ALA A 89 13.11 14.15 43.21
CA ALA A 89 11.91 14.82 42.69
C ALA A 89 12.20 15.58 41.38
N GLU A 90 13.36 16.25 41.28
CA GLU A 90 13.80 16.91 40.04
C GLU A 90 14.02 15.92 38.89
N GLN A 91 14.67 14.78 39.17
CA GLN A 91 14.87 13.72 38.18
C GLN A 91 13.55 13.11 37.69
N ILE A 92 12.61 12.89 38.61
CA ILE A 92 11.25 12.42 38.29
C ILE A 92 10.53 13.45 37.43
N SER A 93 10.59 14.74 37.81
CA SER A 93 9.97 15.84 37.04
C SER A 93 10.51 15.91 35.60
N LYS A 94 11.83 15.79 35.42
CA LYS A 94 12.46 15.73 34.09
C LYS A 94 11.99 14.52 33.29
N SER A 95 11.87 13.36 33.93
CA SER A 95 11.39 12.13 33.31
C SER A 95 9.92 12.25 32.87
N ILE A 96 9.06 12.83 33.71
CA ILE A 96 7.65 13.11 33.39
C ILE A 96 7.56 14.06 32.18
N SER A 97 8.36 15.12 32.15
CA SER A 97 8.38 16.06 31.03
C SER A 97 8.76 15.38 29.71
N ASN A 98 9.78 14.52 29.73
CA ASN A 98 10.18 13.73 28.57
C ASN A 98 9.07 12.76 28.12
N ILE A 99 8.48 12.01 29.04
CA ILE A 99 7.37 11.08 28.76
C ILE A 99 6.20 11.83 28.13
N LYS A 100 5.83 13.01 28.67
CA LYS A 100 4.77 13.85 28.10
C LYS A 100 5.08 14.25 26.66
N GLY A 101 6.31 14.68 26.38
CA GLY A 101 6.74 15.00 25.01
C GLY A 101 6.62 13.81 24.06
N ARG A 102 7.00 12.62 24.51
CA ARG A 102 6.86 11.37 23.73
C ARG A 102 5.40 11.00 23.48
N ILE A 103 4.52 11.16 24.47
CA ILE A 103 3.07 10.92 24.31
C ILE A 103 2.50 11.84 23.24
N THR A 104 2.78 13.15 23.30
CA THR A 104 2.30 14.10 22.29
C THR A 104 2.82 13.79 20.89
N ALA A 105 4.06 13.32 20.75
CA ALA A 105 4.59 12.90 19.45
C ALA A 105 3.87 11.65 18.91
N LEU A 106 3.57 10.68 19.77
CA LEU A 106 2.83 9.47 19.39
C LEU A 106 1.37 9.78 19.02
N GLU A 107 0.70 10.67 19.75
CA GLU A 107 -0.65 11.13 19.43
C GLU A 107 -0.70 11.75 18.02
N LYS A 108 0.24 12.65 17.70
CA LYS A 108 0.34 13.24 16.35
C LYS A 108 0.61 12.20 15.27
N ALA A 109 1.43 11.20 15.55
CA ALA A 109 1.70 10.12 14.60
C ALA A 109 0.45 9.25 14.36
N ALA A 110 -0.32 8.97 15.41
CA ALA A 110 -1.58 8.23 15.32
C ALA A 110 -2.61 9.00 14.48
N ASP A 111 -2.74 10.31 14.69
CA ASP A 111 -3.62 11.18 13.87
C ASP A 111 -3.22 11.15 12.40
N ALA A 112 -1.92 11.26 12.10
CA ALA A 112 -1.42 11.20 10.73
C ALA A 112 -1.70 9.85 10.05
N ILE A 113 -1.59 8.74 10.80
CA ILE A 113 -1.99 7.41 10.32
C ILE A 113 -3.49 7.37 10.05
N GLY A 114 -4.30 7.95 10.93
CA GLY A 114 -5.75 8.06 10.75
C GLY A 114 -6.14 8.81 9.47
N VAL A 115 -5.44 9.90 9.15
CA VAL A 115 -5.62 10.65 7.89
C VAL A 115 -5.25 9.77 6.69
N LYS A 116 -4.07 9.14 6.69
CA LYS A 116 -3.64 8.27 5.60
C LYS A 116 -4.58 7.09 5.36
N ASN A 117 -5.12 6.50 6.42
CA ASN A 117 -6.09 5.41 6.29
C ASN A 117 -7.37 5.86 5.58
N LYS A 118 -7.86 7.08 5.85
CA LYS A 118 -9.01 7.65 5.13
C LYS A 118 -8.71 7.92 3.67
N GLU A 119 -7.51 8.41 3.36
CA GLU A 119 -7.05 8.60 1.98
C GLU A 119 -6.99 7.27 1.22
N PHE A 120 -6.43 6.22 1.82
CA PHE A 120 -6.41 4.88 1.23
C PHE A 120 -7.80 4.29 1.05
N GLN A 121 -8.71 4.48 2.01
CA GLN A 121 -10.11 4.05 1.85
C GLN A 121 -10.76 4.74 0.64
N THR A 122 -10.58 6.06 0.51
CA THR A 122 -11.11 6.82 -0.64
C THR A 122 -10.53 6.32 -1.96
N MET A 123 -9.23 5.98 -1.99
CA MET A 123 -8.60 5.40 -3.17
C MET A 123 -9.15 4.02 -3.52
N ILE A 124 -9.38 3.16 -2.52
CA ILE A 124 -9.98 1.84 -2.71
C ILE A 124 -11.40 1.96 -3.28
N ASP A 125 -12.21 2.87 -2.74
CA ASP A 125 -13.56 3.13 -3.24
C ASP A 125 -13.54 3.60 -4.70
N GLY A 126 -12.61 4.50 -5.04
CA GLY A 126 -12.40 4.95 -6.42
C GLY A 126 -12.01 3.80 -7.37
N LEU A 127 -11.10 2.93 -6.95
CA LEU A 127 -10.69 1.76 -7.73
C LEU A 127 -11.83 0.74 -7.90
N ASN A 128 -12.66 0.54 -6.88
CA ASN A 128 -13.84 -0.32 -6.96
C ASN A 128 -14.85 0.19 -7.98
N ASN A 129 -15.08 1.50 -8.04
CA ASN A 129 -15.95 2.11 -9.05
C ASN A 129 -15.41 1.88 -10.48
N VAL A 130 -14.11 2.09 -10.70
CA VAL A 130 -13.47 1.84 -12.01
C VAL A 130 -13.58 0.36 -12.40
N LEU A 131 -13.38 -0.56 -11.46
CA LEU A 131 -13.54 -1.99 -11.72
C LEU A 131 -14.97 -2.35 -12.14
N GLU A 132 -15.97 -1.74 -11.52
CA GLU A 132 -17.37 -1.99 -11.84
C GLU A 132 -17.75 -1.41 -13.22
N GLU A 133 -17.30 -0.20 -13.54
CA GLU A 133 -17.46 0.39 -14.88
C GLU A 133 -16.82 -0.49 -15.96
N GLN A 134 -15.61 -1.01 -15.72
CA GLN A 134 -14.92 -1.89 -16.65
C GLN A 134 -15.66 -3.23 -16.83
N ARG A 135 -16.23 -3.80 -15.76
CA ARG A 135 -17.05 -5.01 -15.85
C ARG A 135 -18.28 -4.78 -16.74
N GLN A 136 -18.98 -3.67 -16.54
CA GLN A 136 -20.14 -3.32 -17.36
C GLN A 136 -19.77 -3.15 -18.84
N GLN A 137 -18.65 -2.49 -19.14
CA GLN A 137 -18.16 -2.35 -20.52
C GLN A 137 -17.84 -3.71 -21.16
N ILE A 138 -17.21 -4.62 -20.42
CA ILE A 138 -16.93 -5.99 -20.90
C ILE A 138 -18.23 -6.72 -21.24
N ASP A 139 -19.26 -6.60 -20.41
CA ASP A 139 -20.53 -7.28 -20.66
C ASP A 139 -21.28 -6.69 -21.87
N ILE A 140 -21.23 -5.36 -22.06
CA ILE A 140 -21.73 -4.71 -23.28
C ILE A 140 -21.01 -5.25 -24.52
N LEU A 141 -19.67 -5.32 -24.48
CA LEU A 141 -18.87 -5.81 -25.61
C LEU A 141 -19.16 -7.27 -25.94
N LYS A 142 -19.39 -8.13 -24.94
CA LYS A 142 -19.82 -9.52 -25.18
C LYS A 142 -21.13 -9.59 -25.95
N VAL A 143 -22.13 -8.81 -25.54
CA VAL A 143 -23.43 -8.75 -26.22
C VAL A 143 -23.28 -8.24 -27.66
N GLU A 144 -22.42 -7.25 -27.88
CA GLU A 144 -22.14 -6.73 -29.23
C GLU A 144 -21.49 -7.80 -30.11
N ILE A 145 -20.49 -8.53 -29.59
CA ILE A 145 -19.82 -9.63 -30.30
C ILE A 145 -20.82 -10.73 -30.67
N GLU A 146 -21.69 -11.14 -29.74
CA GLU A 146 -22.74 -12.13 -30.04
C GLU A 146 -23.67 -11.64 -31.15
N THR A 147 -24.06 -10.37 -31.13
CA THR A 147 -24.93 -9.77 -32.14
C THR A 147 -24.25 -9.73 -33.51
N LYS A 148 -22.99 -9.32 -33.57
CA LYS A 148 -22.20 -9.34 -34.81
C LYS A 148 -22.03 -10.77 -35.34
N ASN A 149 -21.78 -11.75 -34.47
CA ASN A 149 -21.66 -13.15 -34.87
C ASN A 149 -22.95 -13.70 -35.47
N ARG A 150 -24.12 -13.38 -34.88
CA ARG A 150 -25.42 -13.75 -35.47
C ARG A 150 -25.61 -13.13 -36.86
N THR A 151 -25.20 -11.87 -37.03
CA THR A 151 -25.27 -11.17 -38.32
C THR A 151 -24.37 -11.83 -39.37
N ILE A 152 -23.13 -12.17 -39.00
CA ILE A 152 -22.19 -12.88 -39.88
C ILE A 152 -22.76 -14.22 -40.34
N THR A 153 -23.34 -15.01 -39.43
CA THR A 153 -23.97 -16.29 -39.77
C THR A 153 -25.12 -16.10 -40.78
N SER A 154 -26.01 -15.14 -40.52
CA SER A 154 -27.12 -14.84 -41.44
C SER A 154 -26.65 -14.38 -42.83
N GLN A 155 -25.59 -13.57 -42.88
CA GLN A 155 -24.98 -13.14 -44.13
C GLN A 155 -24.35 -14.32 -44.88
N LYS A 156 -23.69 -15.23 -44.17
CA LYS A 156 -23.11 -16.44 -44.76
C LYS A 156 -24.18 -17.34 -45.41
N ASP A 157 -25.31 -17.52 -44.74
CA ASP A 157 -26.44 -18.27 -45.29
C ASP A 157 -27.02 -17.59 -46.55
N THR A 158 -27.13 -16.27 -46.52
CA THR A 158 -27.59 -15.47 -47.67
C THR A 158 -26.65 -15.63 -48.86
N ILE A 159 -25.33 -15.54 -48.64
CA ILE A 159 -24.32 -15.73 -49.69
C ILE A 159 -24.40 -17.15 -50.26
N ALA A 160 -24.57 -18.17 -49.43
CA ALA A 160 -24.72 -19.55 -49.88
C ALA A 160 -25.97 -19.74 -50.77
N MET A 161 -27.10 -19.14 -50.38
CA MET A 161 -28.32 -19.15 -51.19
C MET A 161 -28.15 -18.44 -52.54
N GLN A 162 -27.45 -17.30 -52.54
CA GLN A 162 -27.14 -16.55 -53.76
C GLN A 162 -26.23 -17.35 -54.69
N ASP A 163 -25.20 -18.01 -54.16
CA ASP A 163 -24.30 -18.86 -54.95
C ASP A 163 -25.04 -20.03 -55.62
N MET A 164 -25.96 -20.68 -54.90
CA MET A 164 -26.82 -21.72 -55.48
C MET A 164 -27.71 -21.17 -56.60
N THR A 165 -28.26 -19.97 -56.41
CA THR A 165 -29.13 -19.31 -57.40
C THR A 165 -28.35 -18.96 -58.66
N ILE A 166 -27.16 -18.38 -58.52
CA ILE A 166 -26.28 -18.03 -59.64
C ILE A 166 -25.89 -19.29 -60.42
N LYS A 167 -25.49 -20.37 -59.75
CA LYS A 167 -25.16 -21.65 -60.41
C LYS A 167 -26.33 -22.19 -61.23
N LYS A 168 -27.55 -22.11 -60.70
CA LYS A 168 -28.76 -22.53 -61.42
C LYS A 168 -28.99 -21.66 -62.66
N GLN A 169 -28.91 -20.33 -62.52
CA GLN A 169 -29.10 -19.40 -63.62
C GLN A 169 -28.04 -19.57 -64.71
N MET A 170 -26.78 -19.81 -64.34
CA MET A 170 -25.70 -20.09 -65.30
C MET A 170 -25.98 -21.37 -66.10
N LEU A 171 -26.43 -22.44 -65.45
CA LEU A 171 -26.77 -23.69 -66.13
C LEU A 171 -27.97 -23.52 -67.08
N GLU A 172 -28.99 -22.77 -66.66
CA GLU A 172 -30.13 -22.44 -67.52
C GLU A 172 -29.69 -21.61 -68.72
N LEU A 173 -28.85 -20.59 -68.51
CA LEU A 173 -28.30 -19.77 -69.58
C LEU A 173 -27.51 -20.61 -70.59
N GLU A 174 -26.62 -21.49 -70.11
CA GLU A 174 -25.84 -22.39 -70.97
C GLU A 174 -26.75 -23.27 -71.85
N LYS A 175 -27.82 -23.84 -71.27
CA LYS A 175 -28.81 -24.61 -72.02
C LYS A 175 -29.53 -23.77 -73.07
N THR A 176 -29.91 -22.54 -72.75
CA THR A 176 -30.59 -21.66 -73.70
C THR A 176 -29.69 -21.26 -74.86
N VAL A 177 -28.42 -20.95 -74.60
CA VAL A 177 -27.44 -20.63 -75.65
C VAL A 177 -27.20 -21.85 -76.54
N ALA A 178 -27.00 -23.03 -75.95
CA ALA A 178 -26.84 -24.27 -76.73
C ALA A 178 -28.08 -24.57 -77.60
N HIS A 179 -29.28 -24.32 -77.08
CA HIS A 179 -30.52 -24.48 -77.84
C HIS A 179 -30.63 -23.47 -79.00
N GLN A 180 -30.31 -22.20 -78.75
CA GLN A 180 -30.29 -21.16 -79.78
C GLN A 180 -29.31 -21.50 -80.91
N ALA A 181 -28.09 -21.91 -80.55
CA ALA A 181 -27.08 -22.32 -81.52
C ALA A 181 -27.58 -23.47 -82.41
N LYS A 182 -28.33 -24.42 -81.83
CA LYS A 182 -28.96 -25.52 -82.58
C LYS A 182 -30.08 -25.04 -83.51
N LEU A 183 -30.95 -24.14 -83.05
CA LEU A 183 -32.02 -23.58 -83.90
C LEU A 183 -31.44 -22.81 -85.10
N LEU A 184 -30.36 -22.05 -84.90
CA LEU A 184 -29.65 -21.38 -85.99
C LEU A 184 -29.09 -22.40 -87.00
N TYR A 185 -28.54 -23.52 -86.54
CA TYR A 185 -28.10 -24.60 -87.41
C TYR A 185 -29.25 -25.21 -88.22
N GLU A 186 -30.37 -25.52 -87.56
CA GLU A 186 -31.57 -26.10 -88.20
C GLU A 186 -32.16 -25.14 -89.25
N ALA A 187 -32.26 -23.84 -88.94
CA ALA A 187 -32.70 -22.82 -89.90
C ALA A 187 -31.74 -22.70 -91.10
N GLY A 188 -30.42 -22.74 -90.86
CA GLY A 188 -29.42 -22.78 -91.93
C GLY A 188 -29.61 -23.99 -92.85
N LYS A 189 -29.92 -25.16 -92.28
CA LYS A 189 -30.17 -26.40 -93.02
C LYS A 189 -31.45 -26.35 -93.86
N GLU A 190 -32.51 -25.76 -93.34
CA GLU A 190 -33.75 -25.56 -94.09
C GLU A 190 -33.51 -24.64 -95.30
N LEU A 191 -32.79 -23.53 -95.11
CA LEU A 191 -32.46 -22.60 -96.20
C LEU A 191 -31.55 -23.22 -97.26
N GLU A 192 -30.56 -24.04 -96.85
CA GLU A 192 -29.75 -24.83 -97.76
C GLU A 192 -30.63 -25.77 -98.60
N THR A 193 -31.56 -26.48 -97.94
CA THR A 193 -32.50 -27.41 -98.60
C THR A 193 -33.41 -26.67 -99.59
N MET A 194 -33.92 -25.50 -99.22
CA MET A 194 -34.70 -24.65 -100.12
C MET A 194 -33.88 -24.22 -101.33
N GLY A 195 -32.61 -23.85 -101.12
CA GLY A 195 -31.66 -23.52 -102.19
C GLY A 195 -31.44 -24.69 -103.16
N ASP A 196 -31.25 -25.90 -102.61
CA ASP A 196 -31.08 -27.14 -103.38
C ASP A 196 -32.35 -27.53 -104.17
N GLN A 197 -33.53 -27.11 -103.71
CA GLN A 197 -34.83 -27.38 -104.34
C GLN A 197 -35.30 -26.29 -105.32
N VAL A 198 -34.53 -25.22 -105.52
CA VAL A 198 -34.88 -24.15 -106.47
C VAL A 198 -34.95 -24.73 -107.91
N PRO A 199 -36.09 -24.57 -108.62
CA PRO A 199 -36.35 -25.24 -109.89
C PRO A 199 -35.43 -24.75 -111.02
N GLU A 200 -35.00 -25.65 -111.89
CA GLU A 200 -34.23 -25.28 -113.07
C GLU A 200 -35.14 -24.71 -114.16
N VAL A 201 -34.81 -23.51 -114.67
CA VAL A 201 -35.59 -22.84 -115.72
C VAL A 201 -34.74 -22.60 -116.96
N SER A 202 -35.31 -22.84 -118.14
CA SER A 202 -34.62 -22.77 -119.43
C SER A 202 -34.57 -21.36 -120.03
N TRP A 203 -35.49 -20.47 -119.64
CA TRP A 203 -35.57 -19.12 -120.21
C TRP A 203 -34.56 -18.16 -119.57
N LYS A 204 -33.68 -17.56 -120.39
CA LYS A 204 -32.48 -16.81 -119.96
C LYS A 204 -32.73 -15.78 -118.84
N LYS A 205 -33.80 -14.99 -118.94
CA LYS A 205 -34.14 -13.95 -117.94
C LYS A 205 -34.71 -14.51 -116.63
N ASN A 206 -35.36 -15.68 -116.68
CA ASN A 206 -35.81 -16.37 -115.48
C ASN A 206 -34.66 -17.17 -114.84
N LYS A 207 -33.73 -17.69 -115.64
CA LYS A 207 -32.56 -18.44 -115.17
C LYS A 207 -31.67 -17.61 -114.25
N GLU A 208 -31.38 -16.37 -114.64
CA GLU A 208 -30.57 -15.45 -113.84
C GLU A 208 -31.22 -15.13 -112.48
N LYS A 209 -32.52 -14.83 -112.47
CA LYS A 209 -33.27 -14.53 -111.23
C LYS A 209 -33.39 -15.72 -110.28
N VAL A 210 -33.60 -16.91 -110.86
CA VAL A 210 -33.72 -18.17 -110.11
C VAL A 210 -32.38 -18.55 -109.50
N GLU A 211 -31.27 -18.35 -110.24
CA GLU A 211 -29.93 -18.58 -109.71
C GLU A 211 -29.55 -17.53 -108.66
N GLU A 212 -29.92 -16.26 -108.84
CA GLU A 212 -29.74 -15.21 -107.83
C GLU A 212 -30.50 -15.55 -106.53
N MET A 213 -31.74 -16.05 -106.65
CA MET A 213 -32.53 -16.51 -105.51
C MET A 213 -31.85 -17.69 -104.79
N ARG A 214 -31.34 -18.68 -105.54
CA ARG A 214 -30.57 -19.81 -104.99
C ARG A 214 -29.31 -19.33 -104.25
N GLN A 215 -28.54 -18.42 -104.85
CA GLN A 215 -27.35 -17.86 -104.23
C GLN A 215 -27.68 -17.05 -102.97
N ASN A 216 -28.78 -16.31 -102.96
CA ASN A 216 -29.23 -15.58 -101.77
C ASN A 216 -29.64 -16.54 -100.64
N LEU A 217 -30.33 -17.65 -100.95
CA LEU A 217 -30.64 -18.70 -99.98
C LEU A 217 -29.37 -19.33 -99.40
N TYR A 218 -28.38 -19.65 -100.24
CA TYR A 218 -27.10 -20.16 -99.76
C TYR A 218 -26.33 -19.15 -98.92
N ARG A 219 -26.22 -17.88 -99.34
CA ARG A 219 -25.57 -16.85 -98.52
C ARG A 219 -26.25 -16.71 -97.15
N LYS A 220 -27.58 -16.76 -97.10
CA LYS A 220 -28.33 -16.69 -95.84
C LYS A 220 -28.12 -17.93 -94.97
N ALA A 221 -28.14 -19.13 -95.55
CA ALA A 221 -27.81 -20.37 -94.85
C ALA A 221 -26.38 -20.33 -94.26
N LEU A 222 -25.41 -19.79 -95.02
CA LEU A 222 -24.02 -19.61 -94.57
C LEU A 222 -23.92 -18.67 -93.36
N GLU A 223 -24.68 -17.58 -93.36
CA GLU A 223 -24.75 -16.67 -92.20
C GLU A 223 -25.25 -17.40 -90.95
N TYR A 224 -26.34 -18.16 -91.08
CA TYR A 224 -26.92 -18.92 -89.95
C TYR A 224 -25.97 -19.99 -89.42
N TYR A 225 -25.29 -20.74 -90.30
CA TYR A 225 -24.28 -21.71 -89.86
C TYR A 225 -23.08 -21.04 -89.19
N LYS A 226 -22.62 -19.88 -89.68
CA LYS A 226 -21.54 -19.12 -89.02
C LYS A 226 -21.94 -18.61 -87.64
N GLN A 227 -23.17 -18.10 -87.48
CA GLN A 227 -23.70 -17.68 -86.19
C GLN A 227 -23.82 -18.85 -85.23
N SER A 228 -24.40 -19.96 -85.68
CA SER A 228 -24.51 -21.21 -84.92
C SER A 228 -23.13 -21.74 -84.46
N TYR A 229 -22.14 -21.73 -85.35
CA TYR A 229 -20.76 -22.11 -85.01
C TYR A 229 -20.13 -21.18 -83.98
N ALA A 230 -20.33 -19.87 -84.13
CA ALA A 230 -19.83 -18.86 -83.18
C ALA A 230 -20.50 -18.99 -81.79
N GLU A 231 -21.75 -19.43 -81.73
CA GLU A 231 -22.47 -19.75 -80.49
C GLU A 231 -22.14 -21.14 -79.91
N GLY A 232 -21.21 -21.88 -80.53
CA GLY A 232 -20.64 -23.13 -79.98
C GLY A 232 -21.18 -24.43 -80.59
N TYR A 233 -22.02 -24.37 -81.63
CA TYR A 233 -22.49 -25.57 -82.34
C TYR A 233 -21.47 -26.00 -83.42
N TYR A 234 -20.43 -26.72 -83.02
CA TYR A 234 -19.26 -26.98 -83.87
C TYR A 234 -19.53 -27.84 -85.11
N GLU A 235 -20.63 -28.61 -85.15
CA GLU A 235 -21.04 -29.39 -86.34
C GLU A 235 -21.34 -28.52 -87.56
N ALA A 236 -21.64 -27.22 -87.36
CA ALA A 236 -21.86 -26.27 -88.44
C ALA A 236 -20.62 -26.05 -89.33
N LYS A 237 -19.41 -26.35 -88.84
CA LYS A 237 -18.14 -26.09 -89.55
C LYS A 237 -18.05 -26.74 -90.93
N ASP A 238 -18.46 -28.00 -91.01
CA ASP A 238 -18.40 -28.77 -92.26
C ASP A 238 -19.41 -28.23 -93.27
N ARG A 239 -20.59 -27.81 -92.77
CA ARG A 239 -21.63 -27.17 -93.59
C ARG A 239 -21.20 -25.80 -94.10
N ILE A 240 -20.55 -24.97 -93.28
CA ILE A 240 -19.95 -23.70 -93.70
C ILE A 240 -19.01 -23.92 -94.88
N SER A 241 -18.11 -24.90 -94.77
CA SER A 241 -17.11 -25.20 -95.79
C SER A 241 -17.75 -25.70 -97.08
N ALA A 242 -18.73 -26.61 -96.97
CA ALA A 242 -19.48 -27.12 -98.11
C ALA A 242 -20.28 -26.04 -98.84
N LEU A 243 -20.91 -25.12 -98.10
CA LEU A 243 -21.71 -24.05 -98.70
C LEU A 243 -20.86 -22.98 -99.39
N ILE A 244 -19.69 -22.65 -98.85
CA ILE A 244 -18.73 -21.76 -99.51
C ILE A 244 -18.34 -22.33 -100.87
N ALA A 245 -18.08 -23.64 -100.94
CA ALA A 245 -17.79 -24.31 -102.21
C ALA A 245 -18.99 -24.24 -103.18
N LYS A 246 -20.23 -24.47 -102.71
CA LYS A 246 -21.46 -24.33 -103.53
C LYS A 246 -21.64 -22.92 -104.08
N ILE A 247 -21.34 -21.88 -103.29
CA ILE A 247 -21.45 -20.47 -103.72
C ILE A 247 -20.36 -20.11 -104.75
N GLN A 248 -19.17 -20.72 -104.65
CA GLN A 248 -18.04 -20.47 -105.56
C GLN A 248 -18.08 -21.29 -106.85
N ALA A 249 -18.88 -22.35 -106.91
CA ALA A 249 -18.97 -23.26 -108.05
C ALA A 249 -19.89 -22.77 -109.20
N ASN A 250 -20.59 -21.64 -109.01
CA ASN A 250 -21.45 -20.98 -109.99
C ASN A 250 -20.88 -19.63 -110.42
#